data_AF-A0A2Z4FMA6-F1
#
_entry.id   AF-A0A2Z4FMA6-F1
#
_cell.length_a   1.000
_cell.length_b   1.000
_cell.length_c   1.000
_cell.angle_alpha   90.00
_cell.angle_beta   90.00
_cell.angle_gamma   90.00
#
_symmetry.space_group_name_H-M   'P 1'
#
loop_
_entity.id
_entity.type
_entity.pdbx_description
1 polymer ?
#
loop_
_entity_poly.entity_id
_entity_poly.type
_entity_poly.pdbx_seq_one_letter_code
_entity_poly.pdbx_strand_id
1 'polypeptide(L)'
;MADDGSQFWVLEAIGGDVVLGMELYEAFGGPTSAGVVEIGEAETDYASCGTCLILKTGCEAHGDHFHCERSFMPRAEGQVHLDAIGGAAGEHLTGELLGVVFQEVNIGEGYETEPVQGGEVLQIEAWSFDVELAGLPLVEEECNGHGHLHGDTCHCDAGYVLDLTDSTQCIPE
;
A
#
# COMPACT_ATOMS: atom_id res chain seq x y z
N MET A 1 -7.81 -3.41 -0.52
CA MET A 1 -8.70 -3.05 0.59
C MET A 1 -8.71 -4.21 1.55
N ALA A 2 -8.42 -3.99 2.82
CA ALA A 2 -8.69 -4.98 3.85
C ALA A 2 -10.20 -4.98 4.10
N ASP A 3 -10.85 -6.12 3.89
CA ASP A 3 -12.31 -6.30 3.93
C ASP A 3 -12.92 -6.15 5.35
N ASP A 4 -12.09 -5.84 6.35
CA ASP A 4 -12.48 -5.73 7.76
C ASP A 4 -12.58 -4.27 8.27
N GLY A 5 -12.34 -3.28 7.40
CA GLY A 5 -12.34 -1.86 7.77
C GLY A 5 -11.07 -1.36 8.44
N SER A 6 -10.00 -2.17 8.47
CA SER A 6 -8.67 -1.73 8.92
C SER A 6 -8.07 -0.71 7.96
N GLN A 7 -7.39 0.29 8.52
CA GLN A 7 -6.74 1.32 7.71
C GLN A 7 -5.47 0.75 7.06
N PHE A 8 -5.27 1.14 5.80
CA PHE A 8 -4.14 0.73 4.99
C PHE A 8 -3.52 1.96 4.34
N TRP A 9 -2.23 2.15 4.56
CA TRP A 9 -1.46 3.22 3.93
C TRP A 9 -0.41 2.63 3.00
N VAL A 10 -0.27 3.24 1.83
CA VAL A 10 0.77 2.91 0.85
C VAL A 10 1.57 4.16 0.58
N LEU A 11 2.88 4.03 0.70
CA LEU A 11 3.84 4.97 0.19
C LEU A 11 4.66 4.26 -0.89
N GLU A 12 4.74 4.86 -2.07
CA GLU A 12 5.67 4.42 -3.13
C GLU A 12 6.60 5.56 -3.51
N ALA A 13 7.90 5.30 -3.44
CA ALA A 13 8.95 6.19 -3.91
C ALA A 13 9.63 5.57 -5.14
N ILE A 14 9.62 6.30 -6.25
CA ILE A 14 10.15 5.83 -7.54
C ILE A 14 11.39 6.65 -7.89
N GLY A 15 12.51 5.96 -8.15
CA GLY A 15 13.78 6.58 -8.52
C GLY A 15 14.47 5.80 -9.63
N GLY A 16 14.28 6.22 -10.88
CA GLY A 16 14.83 5.49 -12.03
C GLY A 16 14.16 4.14 -12.20
N ASP A 17 14.95 3.07 -12.18
CA ASP A 17 14.52 1.66 -12.23
C ASP A 17 14.36 1.03 -10.83
N VAL A 18 14.25 1.85 -9.79
CA VAL A 18 14.09 1.43 -8.39
C VAL A 18 12.75 1.93 -7.84
N VAL A 19 12.03 1.05 -7.16
CA VAL A 19 10.77 1.36 -6.45
C VAL A 19 10.92 0.93 -5.00
N LEU A 20 10.73 1.86 -4.07
CA LEU A 20 10.62 1.59 -2.64
C LEU A 20 9.16 1.74 -2.23
N GLY A 21 8.56 0.65 -1.76
CA GLY A 21 7.23 0.60 -1.18
C GLY A 21 7.29 0.49 0.33
N MET A 22 6.42 1.23 1.01
CA MET A 22 6.08 1.03 2.41
C MET A 22 4.57 0.89 2.55
N GLU A 23 4.15 -0.20 3.16
CA GLU A 23 2.75 -0.58 3.33
C GLU A 23 2.48 -0.80 4.81
N LEU A 24 1.48 -0.11 5.35
CA LEU A 24 1.12 -0.19 6.78
C LEU A 24 -0.21 -0.94 6.92
N TYR A 25 -0.16 -2.16 7.45
CA TYR A 25 -1.32 -3.02 7.67
C TYR A 25 -1.69 -3.11 9.15
N GLU A 26 -2.71 -2.38 9.58
CA GLU A 26 -3.19 -2.41 10.97
C GLU A 26 -3.58 -3.84 11.41
N ALA A 27 -4.18 -4.65 10.52
CA ALA A 27 -4.57 -6.03 10.80
C ALA A 27 -3.39 -6.94 11.20
N PHE A 28 -2.17 -6.59 10.79
CA PHE A 28 -0.92 -7.30 11.11
C PHE A 28 -0.08 -6.55 12.16
N GLY A 29 -0.69 -5.62 12.90
CA GLY A 29 0.00 -4.86 13.96
C GLY A 29 0.73 -3.61 13.45
N GLY A 30 0.46 -3.17 12.22
CA GLY A 30 0.97 -1.92 11.68
C GLY A 30 0.55 -0.71 12.50
N PRO A 31 1.38 0.35 12.54
CA PRO A 31 1.11 1.54 13.35
C PRO A 31 -0.04 2.36 12.75
N THR A 32 -0.93 2.85 13.62
CA THR A 32 -2.03 3.78 13.29
C THR A 32 -1.81 5.19 13.84
N SER A 33 -0.66 5.43 14.46
CA SER A 33 -0.24 6.75 14.96
C SER A 33 1.28 6.87 14.92
N ALA A 34 1.77 8.09 15.08
CA ALA A 34 3.20 8.39 15.12
C ALA A 34 3.95 7.54 16.17
N GLY A 35 5.17 7.14 15.83
CA GLY A 35 5.98 6.26 16.67
C GLY A 35 7.19 5.69 15.95
N VAL A 36 7.94 4.86 16.65
CA VAL A 36 9.07 4.11 16.09
C VAL A 36 8.67 2.65 15.98
N VAL A 37 8.79 2.10 14.78
CA VAL A 37 8.68 0.66 14.51
C VAL A 37 10.09 0.10 14.37
N GLU A 38 10.47 -0.80 15.27
CA GLU A 38 11.67 -1.61 15.10
C GLU A 38 11.39 -2.67 14.04
N ILE A 39 12.31 -2.86 13.10
CA ILE A 39 12.16 -3.92 12.10
C ILE A 39 12.53 -5.25 12.77
N GLY A 40 11.50 -6.03 13.11
CA GLY A 40 11.62 -7.35 13.72
C GLY A 40 11.41 -8.46 12.69
N GLU A 41 11.30 -9.69 13.18
CA GLU A 41 11.08 -10.88 12.35
C GLU A 41 9.79 -10.79 11.52
N ALA A 42 8.72 -10.18 12.07
CA ALA A 42 7.44 -10.04 11.37
C ALA A 42 7.57 -9.13 10.14
N GLU A 43 8.39 -8.09 10.21
CA GLU A 43 8.63 -7.15 9.11
C GLU A 43 9.52 -7.75 8.00
N THR A 44 10.12 -8.92 8.21
CA THR A 44 10.98 -9.59 7.21
C THR A 44 10.22 -10.51 6.25
N ASP A 45 8.94 -10.78 6.52
CA ASP A 45 8.09 -11.66 5.71
C ASP A 45 6.80 -10.93 5.29
N TYR A 46 6.55 -10.89 3.99
CA TYR A 46 5.44 -10.14 3.41
C TYR A 46 4.09 -10.72 3.85
N ALA A 47 4.03 -12.01 4.17
CA ALA A 47 2.83 -12.66 4.70
C ALA A 47 2.47 -12.22 6.13
N SER A 48 3.37 -11.56 6.86
CA SER A 48 3.19 -11.29 8.29
C SER A 48 3.44 -9.85 8.74
N CYS A 49 4.00 -9.02 7.87
CA CYS A 49 4.43 -7.67 8.25
C CYS A 49 3.25 -6.73 8.52
N GLY A 50 3.32 -6.03 9.66
CA GLY A 50 2.46 -4.87 9.93
C GLY A 50 3.00 -3.60 9.27
N THR A 51 4.32 -3.47 9.18
CA THR A 51 5.02 -2.41 8.44
C THR A 51 5.87 -3.07 7.36
N CYS A 52 5.28 -3.28 6.19
CA CYS A 52 5.94 -3.98 5.09
C CYS A 52 6.79 -3.00 4.29
N LEU A 53 8.10 -3.24 4.27
CA LEU A 53 9.02 -2.55 3.38
C LEU A 53 9.38 -3.47 2.23
N ILE A 54 9.20 -3.00 1.01
CA ILE A 54 9.62 -3.72 -0.20
C ILE A 54 10.42 -2.79 -1.09
N LEU A 55 11.63 -3.19 -1.42
CA LEU A 55 12.46 -2.50 -2.40
C LEU A 55 12.51 -3.38 -3.65
N LYS A 56 12.26 -2.79 -4.82
CA LYS A 56 12.31 -3.48 -6.11
C LYS A 56 13.30 -2.76 -7.03
N THR A 57 14.06 -3.52 -7.80
CA THR A 57 15.06 -2.99 -8.75
C THR A 57 14.88 -3.59 -10.14
N GLY A 58 15.45 -2.93 -11.15
CA GLY A 58 15.25 -3.33 -12.55
C GLY A 58 13.80 -3.14 -12.97
N CYS A 59 13.16 -2.08 -12.49
CA CYS A 59 11.76 -1.79 -12.73
C CYS A 59 11.56 -1.07 -14.07
N GLU A 60 10.64 -1.60 -14.89
CA GLU A 60 10.14 -0.99 -16.11
C GLU A 60 8.65 -0.64 -15.96
N ALA A 61 8.29 0.60 -16.33
CA ALA A 61 6.91 1.07 -16.23
C ALA A 61 6.03 0.56 -17.39
N HIS A 62 4.87 0.01 -17.07
CA HIS A 62 3.84 -0.45 -17.99
C HIS A 62 2.50 0.22 -17.70
N GLY A 63 2.41 1.52 -18.00
CA GLY A 63 1.17 2.27 -17.80
C GLY A 63 0.87 2.47 -16.32
N ASP A 64 0.02 1.59 -15.76
CA ASP A 64 -0.49 1.65 -14.39
C ASP A 64 0.30 0.81 -13.38
N HIS A 65 1.29 0.02 -13.83
CA HIS A 65 2.11 -0.81 -12.95
C HIS A 65 3.59 -0.84 -13.36
N PHE A 66 4.43 -1.36 -12.47
CA PHE A 66 5.84 -1.65 -12.73
C PHE A 66 6.07 -3.16 -12.81
N HIS A 67 6.82 -3.58 -13.81
CA HIS A 67 7.45 -4.91 -13.82
C HIS A 67 8.89 -4.75 -13.34
N CYS A 68 9.24 -5.42 -12.25
CA CYS A 68 10.57 -5.38 -11.67
C CYS A 68 11.22 -6.75 -11.70
N GLU A 69 12.53 -6.79 -11.86
CA GLU A 69 13.29 -8.04 -11.95
C GLU A 69 13.54 -8.69 -10.59
N ARG A 70 13.76 -7.87 -9.55
CA ARG A 70 14.20 -8.34 -8.22
C ARG A 70 13.43 -7.63 -7.12
N SER A 71 13.19 -8.38 -6.05
CA SER A 71 12.52 -7.92 -4.84
C SER A 71 13.44 -8.08 -3.65
N PHE A 72 13.34 -7.14 -2.73
CA PHE A 72 14.10 -7.11 -1.51
C PHE A 72 13.19 -6.76 -0.35
N MET A 73 13.37 -7.46 0.77
CA MET A 73 12.71 -7.19 2.03
C MET A 73 13.74 -6.93 3.12
N PRO A 74 13.38 -6.21 4.19
CA PRO A 74 14.34 -5.89 5.22
C PRO A 74 14.73 -7.14 6.01
N ARG A 75 15.93 -7.11 6.57
CA ARG A 75 16.35 -7.99 7.68
C ARG A 75 15.77 -7.45 8.98
N ALA A 76 15.79 -8.26 10.04
CA ALA A 76 15.35 -7.88 11.38
C ALA A 76 16.33 -6.91 12.07
N GLU A 77 16.57 -5.77 11.42
CA GLU A 77 17.42 -4.67 11.87
C GLU A 77 17.00 -3.35 11.22
N GLY A 78 17.24 -2.24 11.92
CA GLY A 78 16.81 -0.90 11.49
C GLY A 78 15.43 -0.52 12.01
N GLN A 79 14.99 0.68 11.65
CA GLN A 79 13.79 1.29 12.20
C GLN A 79 13.03 2.10 11.15
N VAL A 80 11.71 2.17 11.34
CA VAL A 80 10.83 3.13 10.66
C VAL A 80 10.36 4.14 11.71
N HIS A 81 10.72 5.40 11.53
CA HIS A 81 10.25 6.51 12.36
C HIS A 81 9.08 7.15 11.63
N LEU A 82 7.92 7.18 12.26
CA LEU A 82 6.72 7.82 11.74
C LEU A 82 6.41 9.04 12.58
N ASP A 83 6.59 10.22 12.01
CA ASP A 83 6.34 11.50 12.67
C ASP A 83 4.84 11.86 12.62
N ALA A 84 4.15 11.48 11.54
CA ALA A 84 2.72 11.66 11.37
C ALA A 84 2.14 10.56 10.48
N ILE A 85 0.93 10.10 10.83
CA ILE A 85 0.11 9.21 10.00
C ILE A 85 -1.26 9.88 9.87
N GLY A 86 -1.54 10.45 8.70
CA GLY A 86 -2.84 11.01 8.37
C GLY A 86 -3.90 9.92 8.21
N GLY A 87 -5.14 10.20 8.60
CA GLY A 87 -6.29 9.31 8.43
C GLY A 87 -7.18 9.68 7.23
N ALA A 88 -6.88 10.75 6.51
CA ALA A 88 -7.71 11.25 5.40
C ALA A 88 -6.88 11.81 4.23
N ALA A 89 -7.54 11.91 3.07
CA ALA A 89 -6.97 12.56 1.89
C ALA A 89 -6.60 14.03 2.20
N GLY A 90 -5.43 14.46 1.75
CA GLY A 90 -4.87 15.78 2.03
C GLY A 90 -4.15 15.90 3.39
N GLU A 91 -4.22 14.88 4.24
CA GLU A 91 -3.33 14.78 5.40
C GLU A 91 -1.98 14.17 4.99
N HIS A 92 -1.00 14.15 5.89
CA HIS A 92 0.35 13.71 5.56
C HIS A 92 0.74 12.40 6.22
N LEU A 93 1.57 11.63 5.54
CA LEU A 93 2.38 10.55 6.09
C LEU A 93 3.84 11.01 6.04
N THR A 94 4.46 11.20 7.21
CA THR A 94 5.81 11.75 7.32
C THR A 94 6.68 10.88 8.21
N GLY A 95 7.96 10.76 7.88
CA GLY A 95 8.85 9.90 8.64
C GLY A 95 10.22 9.66 8.00
N GLU A 96 10.91 8.64 8.49
CA GLU A 96 12.25 8.27 8.08
C GLU A 96 12.51 6.76 8.24
N LEU A 97 13.23 6.17 7.28
CA LEU A 97 13.85 4.86 7.42
C LEU A 97 15.28 5.03 7.92
N LEU A 98 15.66 4.30 8.98
CA LEU A 98 16.98 4.41 9.61
C LEU A 98 17.67 3.04 9.71
N GLY A 99 18.87 2.95 9.14
CA GLY A 99 19.73 1.77 9.22
C GLY A 99 19.09 0.49 8.68
N VAL A 100 18.20 0.60 7.70
CA VAL A 100 17.46 -0.54 7.15
C VAL A 100 18.35 -1.29 6.16
N VAL A 101 18.49 -2.60 6.38
CA VAL A 101 19.24 -3.49 5.49
C VAL A 101 18.27 -4.41 4.77
N PHE A 102 18.20 -4.25 3.46
CA PHE A 102 17.41 -5.07 2.56
C PHE A 102 18.22 -6.28 2.08
N GLN A 103 17.57 -7.42 1.99
CA GLN A 103 18.11 -8.63 1.37
C GLN A 103 17.20 -9.07 0.22
N GLU A 104 17.80 -9.60 -0.84
CA GLU A 104 17.05 -10.12 -1.98
C GLU A 104 16.23 -11.35 -1.57
N VAL A 105 14.97 -11.38 -2.02
CA VAL A 105 14.00 -12.39 -1.65
C VAL A 105 13.16 -12.83 -2.85
N ASN A 106 12.66 -14.05 -2.79
CA ASN A 106 11.50 -14.48 -3.57
C ASN A 106 10.26 -14.39 -2.66
N ILE A 107 9.17 -13.84 -3.19
CA ILE A 107 7.87 -13.78 -2.50
C ILE A 107 6.95 -14.78 -3.21
N GLY A 108 6.46 -15.77 -2.48
CA GLY A 108 5.59 -16.82 -2.99
C GLY A 108 4.16 -16.33 -3.28
N GLU A 109 3.34 -17.21 -3.87
CA GLU A 109 1.91 -16.92 -4.11
C GLU A 109 1.12 -16.70 -2.81
N GLY A 110 1.54 -17.32 -1.71
CA GLY A 110 0.98 -17.11 -0.37
C GLY A 110 1.63 -15.95 0.39
N TYR A 111 2.42 -15.12 -0.31
CA TYR A 111 3.18 -14.00 0.23
C TYR A 111 4.34 -14.38 1.15
N GLU A 112 4.64 -15.67 1.31
CA GLU A 112 5.79 -16.09 2.12
C GLU A 112 7.09 -15.63 1.47
N THR A 113 7.94 -15.00 2.27
CA THR A 113 9.22 -14.48 1.83
C THR A 113 10.36 -15.46 2.09
N GLU A 114 11.11 -15.82 1.04
CA GLU A 114 12.31 -16.65 1.14
C GLU A 114 13.56 -15.89 0.66
N PRO A 115 14.62 -15.77 1.48
CA PRO A 115 15.87 -15.16 1.06
C PRO A 115 16.52 -15.90 -0.12
N VAL A 116 16.96 -15.15 -1.13
CA VAL A 116 17.73 -15.72 -2.25
C VAL A 116 19.13 -16.10 -1.75
N GLN A 117 19.52 -17.36 -1.91
CA GLN A 117 20.83 -17.82 -1.47
C GLN A 117 21.96 -17.12 -2.25
N GLY A 118 22.81 -16.38 -1.54
CA GLY A 118 23.87 -15.58 -2.16
C GLY A 118 23.32 -14.36 -2.91
N GLY A 119 22.07 -13.99 -2.64
CA GLY A 119 21.42 -12.81 -3.19
C GLY A 119 22.06 -11.50 -2.71
N GLU A 120 21.65 -10.42 -3.35
CA GLU A 120 22.17 -9.09 -3.09
C GLU A 120 21.64 -8.51 -1.77
N VAL A 121 22.43 -7.62 -1.18
CA VAL A 121 22.11 -6.90 0.06
C VAL A 121 22.29 -5.42 -0.19
N LEU A 122 21.29 -4.63 0.16
CA LEU A 122 21.26 -3.18 -0.03
C LEU A 122 21.02 -2.52 1.33
N GLN A 123 21.66 -1.38 1.58
CA GLN A 123 21.52 -0.68 2.86
C GLN A 123 21.07 0.75 2.63
N ILE A 124 20.09 1.17 3.41
CA ILE A 124 19.65 2.54 3.54
C ILE A 124 20.05 3.02 4.95
N GLU A 125 21.06 3.88 5.01
CA GLU A 125 21.49 4.47 6.29
C GLU A 125 20.42 5.39 6.86
N ALA A 126 19.84 6.23 6.01
CA ALA A 126 18.81 7.20 6.34
C ALA A 126 18.05 7.59 5.08
N TRP A 127 16.72 7.61 5.13
CA TRP A 127 15.88 8.12 4.05
C TRP A 127 14.58 8.70 4.61
N SER A 128 14.38 10.01 4.45
CA SER A 128 13.20 10.71 4.93
C SER A 128 12.13 10.88 3.85
N PHE A 129 10.88 10.95 4.29
CA PHE A 129 9.73 11.17 3.44
C PHE A 129 8.71 12.09 4.10
N ASP A 130 8.02 12.85 3.25
CA ASP A 130 6.90 13.70 3.60
C ASP A 130 5.96 13.67 2.39
N VAL A 131 4.86 12.93 2.51
CA VAL A 131 3.91 12.72 1.41
C VAL A 131 2.50 13.11 1.84
N GLU A 132 1.81 13.82 0.95
CA GLU A 132 0.37 14.08 1.10
C GLU A 132 -0.40 12.81 0.67
N LEU A 133 -1.33 12.37 1.51
CA LEU A 133 -2.17 11.22 1.26
C LEU A 133 -3.19 11.55 0.18
N ALA A 134 -3.15 10.80 -0.91
CA ALA A 134 -4.26 10.76 -1.84
C ALA A 134 -5.34 9.82 -1.28
N GLY A 135 -6.60 10.22 -1.35
CA GLY A 135 -7.67 9.23 -1.27
C GLY A 135 -7.49 8.28 -2.43
N LEU A 136 -7.50 6.97 -2.18
CA LEU A 136 -7.73 6.03 -3.27
C LEU A 136 -9.00 6.51 -3.96
N PRO A 137 -9.05 6.57 -5.31
CA PRO A 137 -10.33 6.78 -5.97
C PRO A 137 -11.24 5.71 -5.36
N LEU A 138 -12.27 6.15 -4.63
CA LEU A 138 -13.38 5.28 -4.35
C LEU A 138 -13.71 4.74 -5.73
N VAL A 139 -13.49 3.43 -5.92
CA VAL A 139 -14.12 2.78 -7.06
C VAL A 139 -15.58 3.07 -6.75
N GLU A 140 -16.15 4.07 -7.41
CA GLU A 140 -17.59 4.26 -7.37
C GLU A 140 -18.10 2.92 -7.84
N GLU A 141 -18.55 2.10 -6.88
CA GLU A 141 -19.13 0.82 -7.21
C GLU A 141 -20.20 1.10 -8.25
N GLU A 142 -20.32 0.23 -9.25
CA GLU A 142 -21.28 0.40 -10.31
C GLU A 142 -22.65 0.81 -9.71
N CYS A 143 -23.15 1.99 -10.07
CA CYS A 143 -24.39 2.53 -9.53
C CYS A 143 -24.39 2.76 -8.00
N ASN A 144 -23.27 3.20 -7.42
CA ASN A 144 -23.02 3.33 -5.98
C ASN A 144 -23.26 2.03 -5.19
N GLY A 145 -23.07 0.87 -5.82
CA GLY A 145 -23.29 -0.43 -5.18
C GLY A 145 -24.76 -0.77 -4.96
N HIS A 146 -25.67 -0.03 -5.61
CA HIS A 146 -27.12 -0.15 -5.45
C HIS A 146 -27.84 -0.32 -6.79
N GLY A 147 -27.16 -0.90 -7.78
CA GLY A 147 -27.76 -1.21 -9.07
C GLY A 147 -26.78 -1.82 -10.06
N HIS A 148 -27.25 -1.93 -11.30
CA HIS A 148 -26.47 -2.40 -12.43
C HIS A 148 -26.58 -1.44 -13.61
N LEU A 149 -25.44 -1.11 -14.21
CA LEU A 149 -25.35 -0.23 -15.34
C LEU A 149 -25.76 -0.99 -16.61
N HIS A 150 -26.64 -0.37 -17.39
CA HIS A 150 -26.98 -0.85 -18.72
C HIS A 150 -26.87 0.30 -19.72
N GLY A 151 -25.75 0.34 -20.45
CA GLY A 151 -25.38 1.50 -21.25
C GLY A 151 -24.87 2.62 -20.34
N ASP A 152 -25.49 3.80 -20.43
CA ASP A 152 -25.10 4.99 -19.66
C ASP A 152 -26.08 5.28 -18.50
N THR A 153 -26.85 4.28 -18.09
CA THR A 153 -27.92 4.45 -17.08
C THR A 153 -27.99 3.26 -16.14
N CYS A 154 -28.15 3.56 -14.85
CA CYS A 154 -28.32 2.56 -13.80
C CYS A 154 -29.74 2.02 -13.70
N HIS A 155 -29.83 0.70 -13.52
CA HIS A 155 -31.01 0.02 -13.01
C HIS A 155 -30.82 -0.20 -11.51
N CYS A 156 -31.52 0.60 -10.70
CA CYS A 156 -31.36 0.58 -9.25
C CYS A 156 -32.08 -0.59 -8.58
N ASP A 157 -31.51 -1.07 -7.47
CA ASP A 157 -32.08 -2.05 -6.58
C ASP A 157 -33.32 -1.51 -5.84
N ALA A 158 -34.09 -2.41 -5.24
CA ALA A 158 -35.28 -2.02 -4.49
C ALA A 158 -34.93 -1.09 -3.30
N GLY A 159 -35.63 0.04 -3.21
CA GLY A 159 -35.36 1.08 -2.19
C GLY A 159 -34.40 2.17 -2.65
N TYR A 160 -33.92 2.09 -3.90
CA TYR A 160 -33.10 3.11 -4.54
C TYR A 160 -33.73 3.55 -5.87
N VAL A 161 -33.53 4.82 -6.21
CA VAL A 161 -33.95 5.44 -7.46
C VAL A 161 -32.76 6.09 -8.15
N LEU A 162 -32.89 6.28 -9.46
CA LEU A 162 -31.88 6.94 -10.28
C LEU A 162 -31.69 8.39 -9.81
N ASP A 163 -30.43 8.83 -9.69
CA ASP A 163 -30.14 10.24 -9.48
C ASP A 163 -30.50 11.02 -10.77
N LEU A 164 -31.32 12.06 -10.62
CA LEU A 164 -31.79 12.87 -11.73
C LEU A 164 -30.72 13.84 -12.25
N THR A 165 -29.65 14.04 -11.49
CA THR A 165 -28.49 14.85 -11.86
C THR A 165 -27.34 14.01 -12.42
N ASP A 166 -27.33 12.72 -12.13
CA ASP A 166 -26.36 11.75 -12.64
C ASP A 166 -26.98 10.36 -12.86
N SER A 167 -27.27 10.01 -14.12
CA SER A 167 -27.89 8.73 -14.45
C SER A 167 -26.98 7.51 -14.23
N THR A 168 -25.73 7.69 -13.83
CA THR A 168 -24.84 6.59 -13.44
C THR A 168 -24.88 6.30 -11.94
N GLN A 169 -25.83 6.90 -11.19
CA GLN A 169 -25.92 6.76 -9.75
C GLN A 169 -27.32 6.34 -9.28
N CYS A 170 -27.34 5.54 -8.22
CA CYS A 170 -28.56 5.18 -7.48
C CYS A 170 -28.52 5.81 -6.09
N ILE A 171 -29.61 6.46 -5.69
CA ILE A 171 -29.79 7.13 -4.40
C ILE A 171 -30.99 6.55 -3.67
N PRO A 172 -31.03 6.56 -2.32
CA PRO A 172 -32.21 6.09 -1.58
C PRO A 172 -33.49 6.83 -1.97
N GLU A 173 -34.61 6.09 -2.02
CA GLU A 173 -35.96 6.66 -2.20
C GLU A 173 -36.39 7.64 -1.09
#